data_AF-A0A252CEP7-F1
#
_entry.id   AF-A0A252CEP7-F1
#
_cell.length_a   1.000
_cell.length_b   1.000
_cell.length_c   1.000
_cell.angle_alpha   90.00
_cell.angle_beta   90.00
_cell.angle_gamma   90.00
#
_symmetry.space_group_name_H-M   'P 1'
#
loop_
_entity.id
_entity.type
_entity.pdbx_description
1 polymer ?
#
loop_
_entity_poly.entity_id
_entity_poly.type
_entity_poly.pdbx_seq_one_letter_code
_entity_poly.pdbx_strand_id
1 'polypeptide(L)'
;MTKNETVKCKNCGANEFVQEAGTTRCLYCQTEYISYPIHKSRKMIWLSLFILTLSLLIVMVFILKNTNLKTYKVEEKATAVNMSTKEVKLSKEKEYAEKNASTIEGLSLEKYDNIQIAALHRSPDKKEQYYAHGTLMKELIKELGPPEELVEYTQYYPGGAAVEGKANWSSGETLSDGSVGLYVIYDKDSDQILHKNLSASMYGLE
;
A
#
# COMPACT_ATOMS: atom_id res chain seq x y z
N MET A 1 -5.39 52.76 -38.36
CA MET A 1 -6.19 51.94 -39.30
C MET A 1 -5.29 50.83 -39.83
N THR A 2 -5.22 49.71 -39.12
CA THR A 2 -4.52 48.51 -39.57
C THR A 2 -5.44 47.74 -40.51
N LYS A 3 -5.04 47.64 -41.78
CA LYS A 3 -5.72 46.87 -42.82
C LYS A 3 -5.80 45.41 -42.37
N ASN A 4 -7.01 44.92 -42.08
CA ASN A 4 -7.25 43.47 -41.95
C ASN A 4 -7.08 42.86 -43.33
N GLU A 5 -5.87 42.39 -43.65
CA GLU A 5 -5.65 41.56 -44.84
C GLU A 5 -6.43 40.25 -44.66
N THR A 6 -7.56 40.17 -45.35
CA THR A 6 -8.37 38.96 -45.42
C THR A 6 -7.56 37.94 -46.22
N VAL A 7 -7.10 36.88 -45.55
CA VAL A 7 -6.40 35.77 -46.21
C VAL A 7 -7.34 35.16 -47.24
N LYS A 8 -6.94 35.13 -48.52
CA LYS A 8 -7.72 34.54 -49.62
C LYS A 8 -7.08 33.24 -50.10
N CYS A 9 -7.91 32.27 -50.45
CA CYS A 9 -7.44 31.04 -51.07
C CYS A 9 -6.77 31.37 -52.41
N LYS A 10 -5.54 30.91 -52.60
CA LYS A 10 -4.80 31.16 -53.85
C LYS A 10 -5.43 30.48 -55.07
N ASN A 11 -6.21 29.43 -54.86
CA ASN A 11 -6.80 28.64 -55.95
C ASN A 11 -8.18 29.19 -56.39
N CYS A 12 -9.04 29.58 -55.44
CA CYS A 12 -10.41 30.01 -55.76
C CYS A 12 -10.78 31.42 -55.27
N GLY A 13 -9.90 32.10 -54.55
CA GLY A 13 -10.15 33.44 -54.02
C GLY A 13 -11.12 33.52 -52.84
N ALA A 14 -11.65 32.39 -52.36
CA ALA A 14 -12.55 32.34 -51.21
C ALA A 14 -11.80 32.67 -49.89
N ASN A 15 -12.54 33.14 -48.89
CA ASN A 15 -11.99 33.63 -47.63
C ASN A 15 -12.22 32.65 -46.45
N GLU A 16 -12.89 31.54 -46.72
CA GLU A 16 -13.32 30.57 -45.71
C GLU A 16 -12.38 29.37 -45.65
N PHE A 17 -11.85 29.12 -44.46
CA PHE A 17 -10.87 28.05 -44.19
C PHE A 17 -11.27 27.26 -42.96
N VAL A 18 -10.97 25.96 -42.99
CA VAL A 18 -11.07 25.04 -41.86
C VAL A 18 -9.68 24.54 -41.49
N GLN A 19 -9.39 24.49 -40.20
CA GLN A 19 -8.11 24.04 -39.67
C GLN A 19 -8.28 22.66 -39.03
N GLU A 20 -7.62 21.64 -39.60
CA GLU A 20 -7.69 20.25 -39.16
C GLU A 20 -6.28 19.69 -38.99
N ALA A 21 -5.93 19.24 -37.78
CA ALA A 21 -4.73 18.46 -37.44
C ALA A 21 -3.44 18.79 -38.25
N GLY A 22 -3.01 20.07 -38.25
CA GLY A 22 -1.76 20.49 -38.90
C GLY A 22 -1.88 20.87 -40.38
N THR A 23 -3.10 20.87 -40.92
CA THR A 23 -3.42 21.33 -42.27
C THR A 23 -4.51 22.41 -42.21
N THR A 24 -4.44 23.35 -43.15
CA THR A 24 -5.50 24.36 -43.36
C THR A 24 -6.12 24.13 -44.72
N ARG A 25 -7.43 23.91 -44.77
CA ARG A 25 -8.17 23.59 -46.01
C ARG A 25 -9.13 24.70 -46.36
N CYS A 26 -9.17 25.13 -47.62
CA CYS A 26 -10.21 26.04 -48.09
C CYS A 26 -11.55 25.30 -48.20
N LEU A 27 -12.60 25.83 -47.57
CA LEU A 27 -13.92 25.19 -47.55
C LEU A 27 -14.56 25.10 -48.95
N TYR A 28 -14.26 26.06 -49.83
CA TYR A 28 -14.92 26.17 -51.13
C TYR A 28 -14.34 25.24 -52.19
N CYS A 29 -13.01 25.23 -52.35
CA CYS A 29 -12.33 24.43 -53.38
C CYS A 29 -11.52 23.25 -52.82
N GLN A 30 -11.59 23.02 -51.51
CA GLN A 30 -10.94 21.90 -50.82
C GLN A 30 -9.41 21.88 -50.95
N THR A 31 -8.80 23.01 -51.34
CA THR A 31 -7.33 23.11 -51.47
C THR A 31 -6.69 23.12 -50.09
N GLU A 32 -5.75 22.19 -49.88
CA GLU A 32 -5.01 22.02 -48.63
C GLU A 32 -3.72 22.85 -48.63
N TYR A 33 -3.45 23.48 -47.49
CA TYR A 33 -2.24 24.21 -47.19
C TYR A 33 -1.56 23.54 -46.00
N ILE A 34 -0.35 23.03 -46.21
CA ILE A 34 0.46 22.43 -45.16
C ILE A 34 1.04 23.57 -44.32
N SER A 35 0.58 23.71 -43.08
CA SER A 35 1.22 24.62 -42.13
C SER A 35 2.45 23.94 -41.56
N TYR A 36 3.64 24.38 -41.96
CA TYR A 36 4.86 23.99 -41.26
C TYR A 36 4.78 24.48 -39.81
N PRO A 37 4.96 23.62 -38.80
CA PRO A 37 4.97 24.08 -37.42
C PRO A 37 6.14 25.05 -37.26
N ILE A 38 5.84 26.28 -36.86
CA ILE A 38 6.84 27.28 -36.48
C ILE A 38 7.67 26.64 -35.37
N HIS A 39 8.93 26.32 -35.63
CA HIS A 39 9.86 25.86 -34.62
C HIS A 39 9.95 26.93 -33.52
N LYS A 40 9.19 26.76 -32.42
CA LYS A 40 9.41 27.51 -31.19
C LYS A 40 10.82 27.17 -30.71
N SER A 41 11.70 28.16 -30.76
CA SER A 41 13.08 28.10 -30.28
C SER A 41 13.18 27.36 -28.94
N ARG A 42 13.85 26.20 -28.94
CA ARG A 42 14.13 25.35 -27.77
C ARG A 42 14.88 26.06 -26.63
N LYS A 43 15.36 27.30 -26.84
CA LYS A 43 16.14 28.06 -25.85
C LYS A 43 15.29 28.55 -24.67
N MET A 44 13.98 28.80 -24.86
CA MET A 44 13.12 29.31 -23.78
C MET A 44 12.68 28.23 -22.78
N ILE A 45 12.60 26.96 -23.21
CA ILE A 45 12.20 25.83 -22.35
C ILE A 45 13.29 25.49 -21.34
N TRP A 46 14.56 25.58 -21.75
CA TRP A 46 15.69 25.35 -20.87
C TRP A 46 15.81 26.43 -19.79
N LEU A 47 15.55 27.69 -20.13
CA LEU A 47 15.57 28.78 -19.17
C LEU A 47 14.46 28.63 -18.11
N SER A 48 13.24 28.25 -18.54
CA SER A 48 12.14 28.02 -17.59
C SER A 48 12.41 26.85 -16.66
N LEU A 49 12.98 25.74 -17.18
CA LEU A 49 13.36 24.58 -16.36
C LEU A 49 14.46 24.94 -15.35
N PHE A 50 15.44 25.74 -15.74
CA PHE A 50 16.51 26.20 -14.84
C PHE A 50 15.99 27.10 -13.71
N ILE A 51 15.05 28.01 -14.00
CA ILE A 51 14.44 28.86 -12.97
C ILE A 51 13.59 28.04 -12.00
N LEU A 52 12.88 27.02 -12.51
CA LEU A 52 12.04 26.13 -11.70
C LEU A 52 12.87 25.24 -10.77
N THR A 53 14.02 24.72 -11.23
CA THR A 53 14.92 23.94 -10.38
C THR A 53 15.64 24.81 -9.34
N LEU A 54 16.07 26.02 -9.72
CA LEU A 54 16.72 26.95 -8.79
C LEU A 54 15.77 27.41 -7.68
N SER A 55 14.52 27.68 -7.99
CA SER A 55 13.50 28.06 -7.01
C SER A 55 13.18 26.92 -6.03
N LEU A 56 13.10 25.67 -6.51
CA LEU A 56 12.94 24.48 -5.66
C LEU A 56 14.11 24.29 -4.68
N LEU A 57 15.35 24.50 -5.15
CA LEU A 57 16.55 24.42 -4.30
C LEU A 57 16.53 25.46 -3.19
N ILE A 58 16.15 26.71 -3.50
CA ILE A 58 16.07 27.79 -2.51
C ILE A 58 15.02 27.47 -1.42
N VAL A 59 13.85 26.96 -1.82
CA VAL A 59 12.80 26.55 -0.88
C VAL A 59 13.26 25.38 -0.01
N MET A 60 13.95 24.39 -0.58
CA MET A 60 14.47 23.24 0.18
C MET A 60 15.50 23.66 1.23
N VAL A 61 16.43 24.57 0.88
CA VAL A 61 17.41 25.12 1.84
C VAL A 61 16.71 25.92 2.94
N PHE A 62 15.65 26.66 2.61
CA PHE A 62 14.89 27.43 3.60
C PHE A 62 14.13 26.52 4.58
N ILE A 63 13.52 25.44 4.09
CA ILE A 63 12.88 24.41 4.93
C ILE A 63 13.92 23.77 5.85
N LEU A 64 15.04 23.27 5.30
CA LEU A 64 16.10 22.63 6.08
C LEU A 64 16.68 23.52 7.19
N LYS A 65 16.76 24.84 6.95
CA LYS A 65 17.31 25.81 7.92
C LYS A 65 16.30 26.22 9.00
N ASN A 66 15.00 26.25 8.70
CA ASN A 66 13.94 26.66 9.66
C ASN A 66 13.27 25.51 10.39
N THR A 67 13.38 24.28 9.89
CA THR A 67 13.03 23.11 10.68
C THR A 67 14.20 22.83 11.62
N ASN A 68 13.99 22.91 12.93
CA ASN A 68 14.78 22.15 13.90
C ASN A 68 14.53 20.67 13.60
N LEU A 69 15.13 20.17 12.51
CA LEU A 69 15.25 18.77 12.19
C LEU A 69 16.10 18.20 13.31
N LYS A 70 15.42 17.77 14.39
CA LYS A 70 15.91 16.64 15.17
C LYS A 70 16.22 15.59 14.11
N THR A 71 17.50 15.38 13.89
CA THR A 71 18.02 14.30 13.08
C THR A 71 17.47 13.04 13.70
N TYR A 72 16.33 12.57 13.19
CA TYR A 72 16.08 11.15 13.20
C TYR A 72 17.17 10.60 12.28
N LYS A 73 18.29 10.24 12.92
CA LYS A 73 19.22 9.29 12.33
C LYS A 73 18.35 8.11 11.95
N VAL A 74 18.05 7.97 10.67
CA VAL A 74 17.81 6.66 10.10
C VAL A 74 19.20 6.03 10.16
N GLU A 75 19.54 5.51 11.34
CA GLU A 75 20.52 4.45 11.43
C GLU A 75 19.93 3.34 10.57
N GLU A 76 20.48 3.19 9.38
CA GLU A 76 20.47 1.93 8.67
C GLU A 76 21.28 0.94 9.51
N LYS A 77 20.75 0.56 10.67
CA LYS A 77 21.11 -0.67 11.34
C LYS A 77 20.51 -1.75 10.47
N ALA A 78 21.28 -2.15 9.45
CA ALA A 78 21.39 -3.57 9.14
C ALA A 78 21.69 -4.26 10.47
N THR A 79 20.61 -4.62 11.16
CA THR A 79 20.68 -5.37 12.39
C THR A 79 21.01 -6.77 11.91
N ALA A 80 22.29 -7.04 11.65
CA ALA A 80 22.82 -8.32 12.03
C ALA A 80 22.44 -8.44 13.50
N VAL A 81 21.34 -9.15 13.76
CA VAL A 81 20.95 -9.55 15.09
C VAL A 81 22.13 -10.40 15.56
N ASN A 82 23.12 -9.75 16.14
CA ASN A 82 23.92 -10.38 17.17
C ASN A 82 22.87 -10.80 18.19
N MET A 83 22.50 -12.07 18.14
CA MET A 83 21.78 -12.78 19.18
C MET A 83 22.65 -12.69 20.44
N SER A 84 22.67 -11.51 21.05
CA SER A 84 22.88 -11.42 22.48
C SER A 84 21.66 -12.13 23.05
N THR A 85 21.90 -13.36 23.49
CA THR A 85 21.05 -14.17 24.35
C THR A 85 20.81 -13.43 25.67
N LYS A 86 20.12 -12.29 25.59
CA LYS A 86 19.45 -11.72 26.74
C LYS A 86 18.16 -12.51 26.80
N GLU A 87 18.11 -13.52 27.65
CA GLU A 87 16.91 -14.29 27.94
C GLU A 87 15.80 -13.30 28.29
N VAL A 88 14.94 -13.00 27.30
CA VAL A 88 13.73 -12.22 27.54
C VAL A 88 12.83 -13.15 28.32
N LYS A 89 12.71 -12.93 29.62
CA LYS A 89 11.82 -13.70 30.46
C LYS A 89 10.39 -13.49 29.95
N LEU A 90 9.82 -14.49 29.31
CA LEU A 90 8.42 -14.47 28.87
C LEU A 90 7.51 -14.23 30.08
N SER A 91 6.37 -13.58 29.87
CA SER A 91 5.33 -13.59 30.89
C SER A 91 4.89 -15.04 31.14
N LYS A 92 4.49 -15.35 32.38
CA LYS A 92 4.02 -16.70 32.74
C LYS A 92 2.92 -17.19 31.81
N GLU A 93 2.01 -16.31 31.42
CA GLU A 93 0.92 -16.61 30.50
C GLU A 93 1.42 -17.00 29.11
N LYS A 94 2.44 -16.30 28.58
CA LYS A 94 3.00 -16.61 27.26
C LYS A 94 3.74 -17.95 27.29
N GLU A 95 4.51 -18.21 28.34
CA GLU A 95 5.18 -19.51 28.53
C GLU A 95 4.15 -20.64 28.67
N TYR A 96 3.07 -20.41 29.43
CA TYR A 96 1.97 -21.37 29.55
C TYR A 96 1.27 -21.63 28.22
N ALA A 97 1.01 -20.57 27.44
CA ALA A 97 0.38 -20.68 26.13
C ALA A 97 1.24 -21.48 25.15
N GLU A 98 2.54 -21.17 25.06
CA GLU A 98 3.49 -21.88 24.19
C GLU A 98 3.63 -23.35 24.58
N LYS A 99 3.70 -23.65 25.89
CA LYS A 99 3.81 -25.02 26.40
C LYS A 99 2.58 -25.87 26.11
N ASN A 100 1.38 -25.26 26.13
CA ASN A 100 0.11 -25.97 25.99
C ASN A 100 -0.59 -25.71 24.64
N ALA A 101 0.10 -25.13 23.65
CA ALA A 101 -0.46 -24.84 22.33
C ALA A 101 -1.07 -26.08 21.67
N SER A 102 -0.46 -27.25 21.85
CA SER A 102 -0.91 -28.52 21.27
C SER A 102 -2.18 -29.09 21.89
N THR A 103 -2.73 -28.43 22.91
CA THR A 103 -4.04 -28.79 23.45
C THR A 103 -5.18 -28.23 22.59
N ILE A 104 -4.91 -27.20 21.76
CA ILE A 104 -5.80 -26.82 20.66
C ILE A 104 -5.65 -27.88 19.56
N GLU A 105 -6.77 -28.48 19.14
CA GLU A 105 -6.75 -29.57 18.16
C GLU A 105 -6.03 -29.16 16.86
N GLY A 106 -5.14 -30.04 16.39
CA GLY A 106 -4.37 -29.82 15.16
C GLY A 106 -3.25 -28.77 15.27
N LEU A 107 -3.18 -27.99 16.36
CA LEU A 107 -2.16 -26.97 16.55
C LEU A 107 -0.88 -27.57 17.15
N SER A 108 0.26 -27.06 16.72
CA SER A 108 1.55 -27.23 17.40
C SER A 108 2.22 -25.86 17.50
N LEU A 109 3.19 -25.71 18.39
CA LEU A 109 3.95 -24.46 18.47
C LEU A 109 4.66 -24.14 17.15
N GLU A 110 5.23 -25.16 16.50
CA GLU A 110 5.85 -25.03 15.17
C GLU A 110 4.84 -24.54 14.11
N LYS A 111 3.63 -25.11 14.09
CA LYS A 111 2.58 -24.65 13.17
C LYS A 111 2.21 -23.20 13.46
N TYR A 112 1.99 -22.86 14.73
CA TYR A 112 1.70 -21.49 15.14
C TYR A 112 2.79 -20.53 14.64
N ASP A 113 4.06 -20.84 14.87
CA ASP A 113 5.19 -20.01 14.45
C ASP A 113 5.26 -19.84 12.93
N ASN A 114 4.93 -20.89 12.18
CA ASN A 114 4.94 -20.91 10.71
C ASN A 114 3.76 -20.17 10.05
N ILE A 115 2.71 -19.77 10.78
CA ILE A 115 1.65 -18.91 10.24
C ILE A 115 2.25 -17.57 9.82
N GLN A 116 2.28 -17.29 8.52
CA GLN A 116 2.84 -16.05 7.98
C GLN A 116 1.78 -14.94 7.98
N ILE A 117 2.15 -13.79 8.52
CA ILE A 117 1.32 -12.58 8.46
C ILE A 117 1.53 -11.89 7.12
N ALA A 118 0.43 -11.58 6.44
CA ALA A 118 0.46 -10.92 5.15
C ALA A 118 0.99 -9.49 5.24
N ALA A 119 1.74 -9.10 4.21
CA ALA A 119 2.22 -7.74 4.06
C ALA A 119 1.18 -6.89 3.30
N LEU A 120 1.10 -5.61 3.66
CA LEU A 120 0.30 -4.64 2.92
C LEU A 120 1.06 -4.15 1.70
N HIS A 121 0.54 -4.45 0.52
CA HIS A 121 1.08 -4.00 -0.76
C HIS A 121 0.24 -2.86 -1.32
N ARG A 122 0.88 -2.02 -2.12
CA ARG A 122 0.21 -0.97 -2.89
C ARG A 122 0.45 -1.24 -4.36
N SER A 123 -0.63 -1.35 -5.13
CA SER A 123 -0.52 -1.48 -6.58
C SER A 123 0.15 -0.21 -7.15
N PRO A 124 1.21 -0.35 -7.97
CA PRO A 124 1.86 0.80 -8.62
C PRO A 124 0.88 1.62 -9.46
N ASP A 125 -0.12 0.95 -10.05
CA ASP A 125 -0.95 1.51 -11.11
C ASP A 125 -2.33 1.95 -10.63
N LYS A 126 -2.87 1.35 -9.55
CA LYS A 126 -4.29 1.52 -9.18
C LYS A 126 -4.57 2.30 -7.90
N LYS A 127 -3.54 2.70 -7.13
CA LYS A 127 -3.69 3.23 -5.76
C LYS A 127 -4.45 2.30 -4.79
N GLU A 128 -4.81 1.09 -5.22
CA GLU A 128 -5.42 0.06 -4.40
C GLU A 128 -4.36 -0.55 -3.46
N GLN A 129 -4.75 -0.76 -2.20
CA GLN A 129 -3.96 -1.48 -1.22
C GLN A 129 -4.54 -2.89 -1.09
N TYR A 130 -3.68 -3.89 -0.99
CA TYR A 130 -4.08 -5.29 -0.84
C TYR A 130 -3.09 -6.03 0.05
N TYR A 131 -3.56 -7.06 0.75
CA TYR A 131 -2.71 -7.95 1.54
C TYR A 131 -2.25 -9.13 0.69
N ALA A 132 -0.98 -9.51 0.82
CA ALA A 132 -0.42 -10.67 0.12
C ALA A 132 0.74 -11.31 0.88
N HIS A 133 1.14 -12.50 0.43
CA HIS A 133 2.27 -13.28 0.95
C HIS A 133 2.13 -13.72 2.42
N GLY A 134 0.91 -13.81 2.94
CA GLY A 134 0.61 -14.47 4.21
C GLY A 134 0.08 -15.89 4.01
N THR A 135 -0.13 -16.57 5.13
CA THR A 135 -0.87 -17.83 5.17
C THR A 135 -2.34 -17.57 4.90
N LEU A 136 -2.96 -18.47 4.13
CA LEU A 136 -4.38 -18.38 3.82
C LEU A 136 -5.22 -18.93 4.97
N MET A 137 -6.30 -18.22 5.33
CA MET A 137 -7.20 -18.61 6.40
C MET A 137 -7.85 -19.97 6.11
N LYS A 138 -8.21 -20.26 4.86
CA LYS A 138 -8.73 -21.58 4.47
C LYS A 138 -7.72 -22.71 4.67
N GLU A 139 -6.41 -22.44 4.54
CA GLU A 139 -5.36 -23.43 4.79
C GLU A 139 -5.26 -23.72 6.28
N LEU A 140 -5.33 -22.67 7.11
CA LEU A 140 -5.35 -22.81 8.56
C LEU A 140 -6.57 -23.61 9.05
N ILE A 141 -7.78 -23.33 8.54
CA ILE A 141 -9.00 -24.09 8.85
C ILE A 141 -8.86 -25.56 8.45
N LYS A 142 -8.22 -25.84 7.30
CA LYS A 142 -8.00 -27.21 6.85
C LYS A 142 -7.07 -27.98 7.80
N GLU A 143 -6.12 -27.30 8.42
CA GLU A 143 -5.13 -27.91 9.32
C GLU A 143 -5.61 -28.04 10.77
N LEU A 144 -6.36 -27.05 11.27
CA LEU A 144 -6.82 -26.98 12.66
C LEU A 144 -8.28 -27.42 12.85
N GLY A 145 -9.03 -27.59 11.77
CA GLY A 145 -10.47 -27.71 11.82
C GLY A 145 -11.18 -26.34 11.92
N PRO A 146 -12.53 -26.34 11.93
CA PRO A 146 -13.29 -25.11 12.03
C PRO A 146 -13.03 -24.41 13.38
N PRO A 147 -12.95 -23.07 13.40
CA PRO A 147 -12.87 -22.32 14.65
C PRO A 147 -14.16 -22.47 15.46
N GLU A 148 -14.06 -22.31 16.78
CA GLU A 148 -15.21 -22.27 17.68
C GLU A 148 -16.08 -21.04 17.42
N GLU A 149 -15.44 -19.93 17.09
CA GLU A 149 -16.09 -18.67 16.75
C GLU A 149 -15.46 -18.10 15.48
N LEU A 150 -16.31 -17.74 14.52
CA LEU A 150 -15.94 -17.01 13.31
C LEU A 150 -16.89 -15.81 13.16
N VAL A 151 -16.35 -14.61 13.28
CA VAL A 151 -17.11 -13.36 13.10
C VAL A 151 -16.51 -12.58 11.95
N GLU A 152 -17.31 -12.43 10.89
CA GLU A 152 -16.99 -11.57 9.76
C GLU A 152 -17.66 -10.20 9.95
N TYR A 153 -16.90 -9.13 9.82
CA TYR A 153 -17.38 -7.76 9.96
C TYR A 153 -16.57 -6.85 9.07
N THR A 154 -17.16 -5.84 8.43
CA THR A 154 -16.40 -4.89 7.64
C THR A 154 -16.02 -3.69 8.51
N GLN A 155 -14.73 -3.56 8.85
CA GLN A 155 -14.20 -2.37 9.53
C GLN A 155 -13.28 -1.57 8.62
N TYR A 156 -13.71 -0.36 8.25
CA TYR A 156 -12.93 0.56 7.42
C TYR A 156 -11.89 1.33 8.24
N TYR A 157 -10.60 1.14 7.94
CA TYR A 157 -9.54 1.99 8.47
C TYR A 157 -9.30 3.20 7.56
N PRO A 158 -8.76 4.33 8.09
CA PRO A 158 -8.51 5.55 7.32
C PRO A 158 -7.57 5.38 6.10
N GLY A 159 -6.96 4.21 5.90
CA GLY A 159 -6.12 3.84 4.78
C GLY A 159 -6.81 3.02 3.67
N GLY A 160 -8.09 2.68 3.81
CA GLY A 160 -8.86 1.95 2.79
C GLY A 160 -8.74 0.43 2.85
N ALA A 161 -7.97 -0.13 3.78
CA ALA A 161 -7.99 -1.56 4.08
C ALA A 161 -9.17 -1.87 5.00
N ALA A 162 -10.07 -2.75 4.55
CA ALA A 162 -11.08 -3.35 5.41
C ALA A 162 -10.44 -4.55 6.12
N VAL A 163 -10.60 -4.65 7.44
CA VAL A 163 -10.26 -5.86 8.19
C VAL A 163 -11.55 -6.64 8.36
N GLU A 164 -11.59 -7.91 7.93
CA GLU A 164 -12.86 -8.54 7.60
C GLU A 164 -13.18 -9.91 8.20
N GLY A 165 -12.35 -10.45 9.08
CA GLY A 165 -12.74 -11.63 9.87
C GLY A 165 -11.89 -11.88 11.10
N LYS A 166 -12.54 -12.37 12.16
CA LYS A 166 -11.93 -12.88 13.39
C LYS A 166 -12.29 -14.35 13.58
N ALA A 167 -11.29 -15.15 13.91
CA ALA A 167 -11.47 -16.56 14.21
C ALA A 167 -10.77 -16.95 15.51
N ASN A 168 -11.42 -17.80 16.30
CA ASN A 168 -10.93 -18.28 17.59
C ASN A 168 -10.94 -19.82 17.65
N TRP A 169 -9.85 -20.38 18.14
CA TRP A 169 -9.77 -21.77 18.59
C TRP A 169 -9.33 -21.80 20.06
N SER A 170 -9.89 -22.70 20.86
CA SER A 170 -9.50 -22.87 22.26
C SER A 170 -9.16 -24.32 22.57
N SER A 171 -8.41 -24.51 23.65
CA SER A 171 -8.31 -25.81 24.33
C SER A 171 -9.63 -26.18 25.02
N GLY A 172 -10.53 -25.22 25.26
CA GLY A 172 -11.65 -25.38 26.18
C GLY A 172 -11.15 -25.64 27.61
N GLU A 173 -11.94 -26.40 28.39
CA GLU A 173 -11.66 -26.75 29.79
C GLU A 173 -10.76 -28.00 29.95
N THR A 174 -9.95 -28.35 28.94
CA THR A 174 -9.11 -29.56 28.99
C THR A 174 -7.91 -29.44 29.94
N LEU A 175 -7.48 -28.23 30.27
CA LEU A 175 -6.34 -27.98 31.14
C LEU A 175 -6.84 -27.66 32.55
N SER A 176 -6.25 -28.29 33.57
CA SER A 176 -6.67 -28.08 34.97
C SER A 176 -6.37 -26.68 35.50
N ASP A 177 -5.32 -26.05 34.96
CA ASP A 177 -4.73 -24.84 35.52
C ASP A 177 -5.00 -23.60 34.66
N GLY A 178 -5.84 -23.72 33.64
CA GLY A 178 -6.13 -22.62 32.72
C GLY A 178 -6.77 -23.06 31.40
N SER A 179 -6.67 -22.20 30.41
CA SER A 179 -7.05 -22.45 29.02
C SER A 179 -6.08 -21.74 28.08
N VAL A 180 -5.93 -22.25 26.86
CA VAL A 180 -5.15 -21.62 25.79
C VAL A 180 -6.08 -21.31 24.62
N GLY A 181 -5.84 -20.18 23.96
CA GLY A 181 -6.61 -19.75 22.80
C GLY A 181 -5.71 -19.20 21.69
N LEU A 182 -6.01 -19.59 20.45
CA LEU A 182 -5.48 -19.00 19.23
C LEU A 182 -6.51 -18.04 18.65
N TYR A 183 -6.11 -16.78 18.52
CA TYR A 183 -6.89 -15.73 17.86
C TYR A 183 -6.22 -15.36 16.54
N VAL A 184 -7.02 -15.27 15.48
CA VAL A 184 -6.56 -14.87 14.14
C VAL A 184 -7.47 -13.77 13.58
N ILE A 185 -6.85 -12.76 12.97
CA ILE A 185 -7.53 -11.77 12.13
C ILE A 185 -7.10 -12.01 10.70
N TYR A 186 -8.05 -12.02 9.77
CA TYR A 186 -7.77 -12.17 8.34
C TYR A 186 -8.53 -11.15 7.49
N ASP A 187 -8.04 -10.95 6.28
CA ASP A 187 -8.72 -10.22 5.21
C ASP A 187 -9.63 -11.19 4.46
N LYS A 188 -10.94 -10.92 4.47
CA LYS A 188 -11.93 -11.84 3.88
C LYS A 188 -11.80 -11.94 2.37
N ASP A 189 -11.50 -10.83 1.70
CA ASP A 189 -11.41 -10.78 0.24
C ASP A 189 -10.21 -11.56 -0.30
N SER A 190 -9.02 -11.40 0.31
CA SER A 190 -7.81 -12.10 -0.10
C SER A 190 -7.56 -13.41 0.65
N ASP A 191 -8.37 -13.72 1.67
CA ASP A 191 -8.25 -14.86 2.57
C ASP A 191 -6.91 -14.87 3.36
N GLN A 192 -6.26 -13.71 3.48
CA GLN A 192 -4.90 -13.59 4.04
C GLN A 192 -4.92 -13.31 5.54
N ILE A 193 -4.11 -14.04 6.32
CA ILE A 193 -3.96 -13.78 7.75
C ILE A 193 -3.20 -12.46 7.98
N LEU A 194 -3.80 -11.54 8.74
CA LEU A 194 -3.27 -10.21 9.05
C LEU A 194 -2.69 -10.13 10.47
N HIS A 195 -3.18 -10.96 11.37
CA HIS A 195 -2.72 -11.02 12.75
C HIS A 195 -2.97 -12.40 13.34
N LYS A 196 -2.07 -12.82 14.24
CA LYS A 196 -2.22 -14.01 15.05
C LYS A 196 -1.80 -13.71 16.48
N ASN A 197 -2.47 -14.32 17.44
CA ASN A 197 -2.08 -14.26 18.83
C ASN A 197 -2.38 -15.59 19.53
N LEU A 198 -1.38 -16.15 20.20
CA LEU A 198 -1.54 -17.29 21.09
C LEU A 198 -1.53 -16.76 22.52
N SER A 199 -2.61 -17.03 23.26
CA SER A 199 -2.82 -16.50 24.60
C SER A 199 -3.26 -17.60 25.56
N ALA A 200 -3.03 -17.37 26.85
CA ALA A 200 -3.53 -18.25 27.90
C ALA A 200 -4.25 -17.45 28.98
N SER A 201 -5.22 -18.09 29.61
CA SER A 201 -5.82 -17.65 30.86
C SER A 201 -5.51 -18.71 31.91
N MET A 202 -4.79 -18.35 32.97
CA MET A 202 -4.46 -19.29 34.05
C MET A 202 -5.43 -19.12 35.22
N TYR A 203 -5.95 -20.22 35.75
CA TYR A 203 -6.84 -20.20 36.92
C TYR A 203 -6.02 -20.01 38.21
N GLY A 204 -6.52 -19.18 39.14
CA GLY A 204 -5.91 -19.01 40.46
C GLY A 204 -4.66 -18.12 40.51
N LEU A 205 -4.40 -17.30 39.49
CA LEU A 205 -3.49 -16.16 39.59
C LEU A 205 -4.24 -14.96 40.21
N GLU A 206 -4.46 -14.99 41.53
CA GLU A 206 -4.68 -13.78 42.35
C GLU A 206 -3.36 -13.31 42.98
#